data_AF-A0A2M6GI22-F1
#
_entry.id   AF-A0A2M6GI22-F1
#
_cell.length_a   1.000
_cell.length_b   1.000
_cell.length_c   1.000
_cell.angle_alpha   90.00
_cell.angle_beta   90.00
_cell.angle_gamma   90.00
#
_symmetry.space_group_name_H-M   'P 1'
#
loop_
_entity.id
_entity.type
_entity.pdbx_description
1 polymer ?
#
loop_
_entity_poly.entity_id
_entity_poly.type
_entity_poly.pdbx_seq_one_letter_code
_entity_poly.pdbx_strand_id
1 'polypeptide(L)'
;MKKTTLLLFAFLVFASTDLVFAQKGKELYSITSDKIDISFTTAYTFNDLVKVKAELEKMNIQLTYQNLVFAKNGKLKQITASIKYPDGEGSSFASRELQEGDNPGFRKTFR
;
A
#
# COMPACT_ATOMS: atom_id res chain seq x y z
N MET A 1 9.69 48.63 54.12
CA MET A 1 10.16 47.33 53.60
C MET A 1 9.02 46.69 52.81
N LYS A 2 9.07 46.69 51.48
CA LYS A 2 8.00 46.12 50.63
C LYS A 2 8.40 44.72 50.20
N LYS A 3 7.52 43.75 50.45
CA LYS A 3 7.73 42.32 50.22
C LYS A 3 7.55 41.98 48.74
N THR A 4 8.47 41.15 48.27
CA THR A 4 8.60 40.49 46.97
C THR A 4 7.36 39.69 46.58
N THR A 5 6.98 39.67 45.31
CA THR A 5 6.29 38.51 44.72
C THR A 5 6.63 38.42 43.25
N LEU A 6 7.52 37.48 42.92
CA LEU A 6 7.86 37.09 41.55
C LEU A 6 6.96 35.89 41.21
N LEU A 7 6.09 36.04 40.22
CA LEU A 7 5.15 35.00 39.80
C LEU A 7 5.75 34.27 38.59
N LEU A 8 6.28 33.06 38.83
CA LEU A 8 6.84 32.20 37.79
C LEU A 8 5.71 31.36 37.17
N PHE A 9 5.37 31.62 35.91
CA PHE A 9 4.48 30.76 35.12
C PHE A 9 5.30 29.59 34.55
N ALA A 10 5.08 28.38 35.07
CA ALA A 10 5.61 27.16 34.47
C ALA A 10 4.68 26.71 33.33
N PHE A 11 5.17 26.82 32.09
CA PHE A 11 4.48 26.35 30.90
C PHE A 11 4.76 24.85 30.74
N LEU A 12 3.78 24.01 31.08
CA LEU A 12 3.87 22.56 30.99
C LEU A 12 3.55 22.14 29.55
N VAL A 13 4.59 21.90 28.74
CA VAL A 13 4.46 21.40 27.37
C VAL A 13 4.15 19.90 27.45
N PHE A 14 2.88 19.54 27.30
CA PHE A 14 2.47 18.16 27.05
C PHE A 14 2.89 17.78 25.62
N ALA A 15 4.06 17.15 25.49
CA ALA A 15 4.43 16.45 24.26
C ALA A 15 3.65 15.12 24.22
N SER A 16 2.50 15.11 23.53
CA SER A 16 1.84 13.85 23.14
C SER A 16 2.73 13.15 22.12
N THR A 17 3.54 12.20 22.58
CA THR A 17 4.20 11.25 21.69
C THR A 17 3.15 10.24 21.27
N ASP A 18 2.53 10.48 20.11
CA ASP A 18 1.69 9.48 19.47
C ASP A 18 2.58 8.29 19.08
N LEU A 19 2.59 7.29 19.97
CA LEU A 19 3.13 5.97 19.71
C LEU A 19 2.24 5.31 18.64
N VAL A 20 2.60 5.51 17.37
CA VAL A 20 2.01 4.76 16.25
C VAL A 20 2.55 3.33 16.33
N PHE A 21 1.83 2.47 17.06
CA PHE A 21 2.02 1.03 16.98
C PHE A 21 1.59 0.56 15.59
N ALA A 22 2.55 0.42 14.69
CA ALA A 22 2.35 -0.29 13.43
C ALA A 22 2.07 -1.76 13.76
N GLN A 23 0.78 -2.11 13.89
CA GLN A 23 0.35 -3.50 13.81
C GLN A 23 0.85 -4.03 12.47
N LYS A 24 1.77 -5.01 12.51
CA LYS A 24 2.28 -5.69 11.32
C LYS A 24 1.13 -6.50 10.73
N GLY A 25 0.26 -5.82 9.99
CA GLY A 25 -0.85 -6.42 9.27
C GLY A 25 -0.33 -7.46 8.29
N LYS A 26 -1.13 -8.50 8.04
CA LYS A 26 -0.85 -9.51 7.02
C LYS A 26 -0.48 -8.83 5.71
N GLU A 27 0.71 -9.13 5.17
CA GLU A 27 1.16 -8.59 3.89
C GLU A 27 0.19 -9.01 2.78
N LEU A 28 -0.26 -8.02 1.99
CA LEU A 28 -1.25 -8.25 0.93
C LEU A 28 -0.64 -8.85 -0.34
N TYR A 29 0.69 -8.77 -0.49
CA TYR A 29 1.45 -9.25 -1.63
C TYR A 29 2.86 -9.68 -1.18
N SER A 30 3.55 -10.41 -2.05
CA SER A 30 4.96 -10.77 -1.89
C SER A 30 5.72 -10.44 -3.18
N ILE A 31 6.69 -9.53 -3.09
CA ILE A 31 7.59 -9.17 -4.17
C ILE A 31 9.01 -9.30 -3.63
N THR A 32 9.76 -10.23 -4.20
CA THR A 32 11.16 -10.54 -3.87
C THR A 32 11.95 -10.67 -5.17
N SER A 33 13.28 -10.75 -5.07
CA SER A 33 14.14 -10.91 -6.25
C SER A 33 13.85 -12.20 -7.04
N ASP A 34 13.32 -13.22 -6.38
CA ASP A 34 13.03 -14.56 -6.93
C ASP A 34 11.54 -14.79 -7.22
N LYS A 35 10.63 -13.95 -6.72
CA LYS A 35 9.19 -14.20 -6.82
C LYS A 35 8.36 -12.91 -6.85
N ILE A 36 7.32 -12.93 -7.66
CA ILE A 36 6.19 -12.00 -7.62
C ILE A 36 4.92 -12.80 -7.36
N ASP A 37 4.16 -12.38 -6.38
CA ASP A 37 2.84 -12.91 -6.05
C ASP A 37 1.97 -11.78 -5.51
N ILE A 38 1.22 -11.19 -6.43
CA ILE A 38 0.31 -10.10 -6.17
C ILE A 38 -1.09 -10.63 -6.45
N SER A 39 -1.94 -10.66 -5.43
CA SER A 39 -3.33 -11.07 -5.53
C SER A 39 -4.21 -9.90 -5.10
N PHE A 40 -4.81 -9.20 -6.07
CA PHE A 40 -5.61 -8.02 -5.78
C PHE A 40 -6.96 -8.43 -5.20
N THR A 41 -7.29 -7.85 -4.05
CA THR A 41 -8.54 -8.10 -3.31
C THR A 41 -9.20 -6.79 -2.90
N THR A 42 -10.40 -6.88 -2.35
CA THR A 42 -11.10 -5.73 -1.76
C THR A 42 -10.42 -5.15 -0.52
N ALA A 43 -9.34 -5.77 -0.01
CA ALA A 43 -8.57 -5.21 1.10
C ALA A 43 -7.67 -4.03 0.67
N TYR A 44 -7.29 -3.96 -0.61
CA TYR A 44 -6.36 -2.96 -1.14
C TYR A 44 -6.92 -1.55 -1.08
N THR A 45 -6.06 -0.60 -0.73
CA THR A 45 -6.31 0.84 -0.89
C THR A 45 -5.48 1.38 -2.05
N PHE A 46 -5.74 2.62 -2.45
CA PHE A 46 -4.91 3.32 -3.43
C PHE A 46 -3.42 3.34 -3.03
N ASN A 47 -3.13 3.61 -1.75
CA ASN A 47 -1.76 3.66 -1.24
C ASN A 47 -1.05 2.30 -1.36
N ASP A 48 -1.77 1.20 -1.15
CA ASP A 48 -1.20 -0.14 -1.32
C ASP A 48 -0.84 -0.42 -2.79
N LEU A 49 -1.69 0.02 -3.73
CA LEU A 49 -1.42 -0.13 -5.17
C LEU A 49 -0.23 0.72 -5.63
N VAL A 50 -0.03 1.90 -5.03
CA VAL A 50 1.15 2.74 -5.28
C VAL A 50 2.41 2.03 -4.78
N LYS A 51 2.38 1.42 -3.58
CA LYS A 51 3.51 0.65 -3.05
C LYS A 51 3.87 -0.54 -3.92
N VAL A 52 2.88 -1.34 -4.33
CA VAL A 52 3.09 -2.47 -5.26
C VAL A 52 3.78 -2.00 -6.53
N LYS A 53 3.30 -0.92 -7.15
CA LYS A 53 3.90 -0.39 -8.38
C LYS A 53 5.34 0.07 -8.15
N ALA A 54 5.59 0.82 -7.08
CA ALA A 54 6.93 1.30 -6.74
C ALA A 54 7.92 0.16 -6.43
N GLU A 55 7.46 -0.95 -5.84
CA GLU A 55 8.30 -2.12 -5.61
C GLU A 55 8.67 -2.85 -6.90
N LEU A 56 7.72 -3.02 -7.82
CA LEU A 56 8.00 -3.61 -9.14
C LEU A 56 8.93 -2.74 -9.98
N GLU A 57 8.77 -1.41 -9.92
CA GLU A 57 9.63 -0.47 -10.64
C GLU A 57 11.10 -0.57 -10.21
N LYS A 58 11.40 -0.85 -8.93
CA LYS A 58 12.78 -1.10 -8.45
C LYS A 58 13.43 -2.31 -9.13
N MET A 59 12.63 -3.23 -9.67
CA MET A 59 13.07 -4.42 -10.39
C MET A 59 13.00 -4.24 -11.91
N ASN A 60 12.77 -3.01 -12.41
CA ASN A 60 12.50 -2.71 -13.81
C ASN A 60 11.25 -3.41 -14.38
N ILE A 61 10.29 -3.76 -13.53
CA ILE A 61 9.03 -4.38 -13.94
C ILE A 61 7.96 -3.30 -14.03
N GLN A 62 7.30 -3.23 -15.18
CA GLN A 62 6.30 -2.20 -15.44
C GLN A 62 4.90 -2.74 -15.12
N LEU A 63 4.25 -2.17 -14.12
CA LEU A 63 2.84 -2.41 -13.80
C LEU A 63 2.00 -1.21 -14.23
N THR A 64 1.05 -1.46 -15.12
CA THR A 64 0.10 -0.46 -15.60
C THR A 64 -1.28 -0.80 -15.11
N TYR A 65 -1.91 0.13 -14.40
CA TYR A 65 -3.33 0.04 -14.04
C TYR A 65 -4.14 0.77 -15.12
N GLN A 66 -4.86 0.03 -15.97
CA GLN A 66 -5.72 0.62 -17.00
C GLN A 66 -7.04 1.14 -16.42
N ASN A 67 -7.55 0.50 -15.36
CA ASN A 67 -8.77 0.91 -14.68
C ASN A 67 -8.65 0.60 -13.19
N LEU A 68 -9.03 1.55 -12.34
CA LEU A 68 -9.13 1.40 -10.89
C LEU A 68 -10.42 2.06 -10.42
N VAL A 69 -11.30 1.27 -9.81
CA VAL A 69 -12.52 1.76 -9.16
C VAL A 69 -12.43 1.44 -7.69
N PHE A 70 -12.72 2.41 -6.84
CA PHE A 70 -12.76 2.25 -5.39
C PHE A 70 -14.18 2.38 -4.87
N ALA A 71 -14.50 1.62 -3.83
CA ALA A 71 -15.72 1.77 -3.07
C ALA A 71 -15.66 3.03 -2.20
N LYS A 72 -16.81 3.45 -1.65
CA LYS A 72 -16.92 4.66 -0.81
C LYS A 72 -16.02 4.64 0.44
N ASN A 73 -15.65 3.45 0.91
CA ASN A 73 -14.74 3.24 2.03
C ASN A 73 -13.25 3.30 1.63
N GLY A 74 -12.93 3.69 0.39
CA GLY A 74 -11.56 3.79 -0.11
C GLY A 74 -10.89 2.46 -0.48
N LYS A 75 -11.66 1.36 -0.48
CA LYS A 75 -11.18 0.02 -0.83
C LYS A 75 -11.36 -0.31 -2.29
N LEU A 76 -10.48 -1.15 -2.83
CA LEU A 76 -10.50 -1.55 -4.23
C LEU A 76 -11.79 -2.30 -4.55
N LYS A 77 -12.48 -1.86 -5.61
CA LYS A 77 -13.74 -2.43 -6.08
C LYS A 77 -13.57 -3.12 -7.44
N GLN A 78 -12.78 -2.54 -8.33
CA GLN A 78 -12.52 -3.10 -9.65
C GLN A 78 -11.13 -2.68 -10.12
N ILE A 79 -10.46 -3.59 -10.84
CA ILE A 79 -9.12 -3.39 -11.37
C ILE A 79 -8.94 -4.03 -12.75
N THR A 80 -8.35 -3.29 -13.68
CA THR A 80 -7.76 -3.81 -14.91
C THR A 80 -6.29 -3.44 -14.88
N ALA A 81 -5.42 -4.43 -15.04
CA ALA A 81 -3.99 -4.24 -14.95
C ALA A 81 -3.23 -5.06 -15.99
N SER A 82 -2.04 -4.58 -16.36
CA SER A 82 -1.06 -5.35 -17.14
C SER A 82 0.33 -5.23 -16.51
N ILE A 83 1.10 -6.30 -16.60
CA ILE A 83 2.50 -6.35 -16.17
C ILE A 83 3.40 -6.66 -17.36
N LYS A 84 4.56 -6.00 -17.43
CA LYS A 84 5.63 -6.27 -18.39
C LYS A 84 6.95 -6.46 -17.65
N TYR A 85 7.58 -7.60 -17.88
CA TYR A 85 8.84 -7.99 -17.27
C TYR A 85 10.04 -7.59 -18.15
N PRO A 86 11.26 -7.47 -17.57
CA PRO A 86 12.48 -7.11 -18.32
C PRO A 86 12.86 -8.07 -19.45
N ASP A 87 12.48 -9.35 -19.33
CA ASP A 87 12.69 -10.38 -20.36
C ASP A 87 11.75 -10.24 -21.58
N GLY A 88 10.86 -9.24 -21.56
CA GLY A 88 9.89 -8.99 -22.62
C GLY A 88 8.56 -9.73 -22.44
N GLU A 89 8.46 -10.66 -21.49
CA GLU A 89 7.19 -11.31 -21.17
C GLU A 89 6.21 -10.31 -20.52
N GLY A 90 4.93 -10.61 -20.63
CA GLY A 90 3.89 -9.81 -19.99
C GLY A 90 2.56 -10.53 -19.94
N SER A 91 1.67 -10.02 -19.11
CA SER A 91 0.29 -10.50 -19.03
C SER A 91 -0.64 -9.36 -18.62
N SER A 92 -1.92 -9.52 -18.86
CA SER A 92 -2.94 -8.58 -18.42
C SER A 92 -4.18 -9.32 -17.94
N PHE A 93 -4.97 -8.65 -17.12
CA PHE A 93 -6.28 -9.12 -16.73
C PHE A 93 -7.23 -7.93 -16.59
N ALA A 94 -8.53 -8.19 -16.72
CA ALA A 94 -9.59 -7.27 -16.38
C ALA A 94 -10.51 -7.98 -15.38
N SER A 95 -10.67 -7.38 -14.19
CA SER A 95 -11.67 -7.86 -13.24
C SER A 95 -13.03 -7.23 -13.50
N ARG A 96 -14.06 -7.99 -13.18
CA ARG A 96 -15.37 -7.45 -12.80
C ARG A 96 -15.29 -6.81 -11.41
N GLU A 97 -16.41 -6.40 -10.84
CA GLU A 97 -16.47 -6.02 -9.42
C GLU A 97 -15.96 -7.17 -8.54
N LEU A 98 -14.89 -6.90 -7.77
CA LEU A 98 -14.23 -7.88 -6.91
C LEU A 98 -15.18 -8.35 -5.81
N GLN A 99 -15.32 -9.66 -5.68
CA GLN A 99 -16.03 -10.32 -4.59
C GLN A 99 -15.05 -10.89 -3.56
N GLU A 100 -15.55 -11.25 -2.39
CA GLU A 100 -14.75 -12.00 -1.42
C GLU A 100 -14.30 -13.34 -2.03
N GLY A 101 -12.99 -13.63 -1.96
CA GLY A 101 -12.38 -14.80 -2.59
C GLY A 101 -11.84 -14.58 -4.01
N ASP A 102 -12.17 -13.46 -4.67
CA ASP A 102 -11.53 -13.10 -5.94
C ASP A 102 -10.06 -12.76 -5.69
N ASN A 103 -9.17 -13.31 -6.53
CA ASN A 103 -7.72 -13.10 -6.43
C ASN A 103 -7.05 -12.91 -7.81
N PRO A 104 -7.56 -12.02 -8.69
CA PRO A 104 -6.87 -11.70 -9.92
C PRO A 104 -5.53 -11.02 -9.61
N GLY A 105 -4.53 -11.24 -10.45
CA GLY A 105 -3.21 -10.68 -10.21
C GLY A 105 -2.12 -11.37 -11.01
N PHE A 106 -0.90 -11.25 -10.51
CA PHE A 106 0.30 -11.68 -11.22
C PHE A 106 1.14 -12.59 -10.33
N ARG A 107 1.54 -13.74 -10.89
CA ARG A 107 2.39 -14.72 -10.21
C ARG A 107 3.51 -15.16 -11.16
N LYS A 108 4.76 -14.95 -10.76
CA LYS A 108 5.96 -15.38 -11.51
C LYS A 108 7.08 -15.71 -10.54
N THR A 109 7.81 -16.79 -10.81
CA THR A 109 9.05 -17.14 -10.13
C THR A 109 10.20 -16.99 -11.11
N PHE A 110 11.25 -16.29 -10.70
CA PHE A 110 12.48 -16.12 -11.47
C PHE A 110 13.45 -17.24 -11.06
N ARG A 111 14.09 -17.89 -12.05
CA ARG A 111 15.09 -18.94 -11.83
C ARG A 111 16.49 -18.40 -11.96
#